data_AF-A0A0M1JG98-F1
#
_entry.id   AF-A0A0M1JG98-F1
#
_cell.length_a   1.000
_cell.length_b   1.000
_cell.length_c   1.000
_cell.angle_alpha   90.00
_cell.angle_beta   90.00
_cell.angle_gamma   90.00
#
_symmetry.space_group_name_H-M   'P 1'
#
loop_
_entity.id
_entity.type
_entity.pdbx_description
1 polymer ?
#
loop_
_entity_poly.entity_id
_entity_poly.type
_entity_poly.pdbx_seq_one_letter_code
_entity_poly.pdbx_strand_id
1 'polypeptide(L)'
;MARAKYTNAVLKAAPVSPWLHNKLEDIDFFVDTMTRKCGISTRGLAKLCGVYEGTLRGTLRKVDSAKKAEGGVRRNYETELYKILKDRDIFLKDVRGNSPILNGKEIRAVLHDVCFDVAHYYSGKGYAEAHATVGKMGRFGTEQFIMIQVGFIPRPESIILDDIEYLIAKETVQVNKSRQEEVQFFTNPITGECGIELQGLCYICGGVALKHVKTFLEAQQDPYVQANHPQQIVKASICAKVLEYFGYQHKPRKTLAQHWAKTLNPIVPVLHQKTNYQAPAVTDRESMLQAEIANLKQEIEHLQQLTHQTRGSGNMDWHDFLVRFLKQSLKTHPYLIEMEKLVAKRDQYLDCLIISKASIDAPNSIPFPSFPIAEAPLPDGLILEKTYNLISYKSCRESLTLWAVQELIGYYTGLRKDLRPEYAQQLPDAQLFQLYIVTTHYPQNVVEQAQSWQPTDKPGVYWLYTSGLWIQVIVTSQIALEPHNAIWNLLSDIKEKVQFGLQYVNGDFPELEQLRKYYQL
;
A
#
# COMPACT_ATOMS: atom_id res chain seq x y z
N MET A 1 -56.25 -13.16 43.48
CA MET A 1 -55.20 -13.30 42.43
C MET A 1 -54.66 -11.92 42.11
N ALA A 2 -53.35 -11.76 42.28
CA ALA A 2 -52.66 -10.47 42.40
C ALA A 2 -52.46 -9.77 41.04
N ARG A 3 -52.78 -8.47 40.99
CA ARG A 3 -52.30 -7.52 39.98
C ARG A 3 -50.85 -7.16 40.31
N ALA A 4 -49.89 -7.64 39.53
CA ALA A 4 -48.51 -7.18 39.63
C ALA A 4 -48.36 -5.85 38.85
N LYS A 5 -48.03 -4.79 39.59
CA LYS A 5 -47.59 -3.50 39.08
C LYS A 5 -46.21 -3.66 38.43
N TYR A 6 -46.09 -3.39 37.13
CA TYR A 6 -44.79 -3.09 36.53
C TYR A 6 -44.64 -1.58 36.44
N THR A 7 -43.80 -1.05 37.34
CA THR A 7 -43.30 0.33 37.32
C THR A 7 -42.41 0.53 36.11
N ASN A 8 -42.76 1.47 35.24
CA ASN A 8 -41.89 2.02 34.21
C ASN A 8 -40.71 2.77 34.85
N ALA A 9 -39.65 2.04 35.20
CA ALA A 9 -38.33 2.62 35.39
C ALA A 9 -37.62 2.57 34.02
N VAL A 10 -37.95 3.51 33.15
CA VAL A 10 -37.10 3.84 32.00
C VAL A 10 -35.79 4.37 32.58
N LEU A 11 -34.74 3.56 32.57
CA LEU A 11 -33.38 4.01 32.71
C LEU A 11 -33.10 4.99 31.56
N LYS A 12 -33.38 6.29 31.77
CA LYS A 12 -32.79 7.34 30.95
C LYS A 12 -31.29 7.26 31.18
N ALA A 13 -30.56 6.75 30.19
CA ALA A 13 -29.11 6.93 30.14
C ALA A 13 -28.82 8.43 30.31
N ALA A 14 -27.92 8.77 31.22
CA ALA A 14 -27.48 10.15 31.39
C ALA A 14 -26.96 10.67 30.04
N PRO A 15 -27.20 11.94 29.68
CA PRO A 15 -26.64 12.51 28.46
C PRO A 15 -25.13 12.36 28.49
N VAL A 16 -24.57 11.74 27.45
CA VAL A 16 -23.12 11.64 27.25
C VAL A 16 -22.57 13.06 27.30
N SER A 17 -21.70 13.35 28.27
CA SER A 17 -21.06 14.65 28.41
C SER A 17 -20.36 15.03 27.09
N PRO A 18 -20.52 16.26 26.57
CA PRO A 18 -19.82 16.70 25.35
C PRO A 18 -18.31 16.85 25.56
N TRP A 19 -17.83 16.70 26.79
CA TRP A 19 -16.45 16.89 27.18
C TRP A 19 -15.64 15.60 27.10
N LEU A 20 -14.66 15.58 26.20
CA LEU A 20 -13.52 14.67 26.32
C LEU A 20 -12.53 15.22 27.34
N HIS A 21 -12.04 14.35 28.21
CA HIS A 21 -11.14 14.67 29.30
C HIS A 21 -10.03 13.64 29.38
N ASN A 22 -8.81 14.11 29.64
CA ASN A 22 -7.72 13.28 30.08
C ASN A 22 -6.89 14.03 31.14
N LYS A 23 -6.26 13.27 32.03
CA LYS A 23 -5.39 13.79 33.08
C LYS A 23 -3.99 13.20 32.91
N LEU A 24 -3.01 14.06 32.65
CA LEU A 24 -1.60 13.67 32.51
C LEU A 24 -0.75 14.50 33.48
N GLU A 25 0.10 13.85 34.28
CA GLU A 25 0.98 14.53 35.25
C GLU A 25 0.26 15.58 36.12
N ASP A 26 -0.96 15.28 36.59
CA ASP A 26 -1.83 16.20 37.33
C ASP A 26 -2.29 17.47 36.59
N ILE A 27 -2.27 17.43 35.26
CA ILE A 27 -2.81 18.46 34.39
C ILE A 27 -4.06 17.89 33.72
N ASP A 28 -5.20 18.54 33.94
CA ASP A 28 -6.47 18.17 33.29
C ASP A 28 -6.62 18.93 31.98
N PHE A 29 -6.84 18.19 30.90
CA PHE A 29 -7.08 18.69 29.55
C PHE A 29 -8.52 18.41 29.14
N PHE A 30 -9.13 19.33 28.40
CA PHE A 30 -10.52 19.25 27.99
C PHE A 30 -10.69 19.61 26.52
N VAL A 31 -11.54 18.86 25.82
CA VAL A 31 -12.01 19.17 24.46
C VAL A 31 -13.53 19.03 24.43
N ASP A 32 -14.21 20.03 23.88
CA ASP A 32 -15.61 19.91 23.47
C ASP A 32 -15.68 19.18 22.13
N THR A 33 -16.30 18.01 22.08
CA THR A 33 -16.41 17.21 20.85
C THR A 33 -17.25 17.88 19.76
N MET A 34 -18.16 18.78 20.15
CA MET A 34 -19.09 19.44 19.24
C MET A 34 -18.49 20.71 18.63
N THR A 35 -17.84 21.54 19.45
CA THR A 35 -17.24 22.81 18.98
C THR A 35 -15.77 22.69 18.62
N ARG A 36 -15.11 21.58 18.99
CA ARG A 36 -13.65 21.38 18.94
C ARG A 36 -12.84 22.35 19.79
N LYS A 37 -13.49 23.28 20.52
CA LYS A 37 -12.78 24.16 21.44
C LYS A 37 -12.15 23.33 22.55
N CYS A 38 -10.95 23.72 22.94
CA CYS A 38 -10.18 22.98 23.92
C CYS A 38 -9.51 23.90 24.94
N GLY A 39 -9.08 23.31 26.04
CA GLY A 39 -8.53 24.07 27.15
C GLY A 39 -7.87 23.22 28.23
N ILE A 40 -7.14 23.89 29.10
CA ILE A 40 -6.40 23.28 30.22
C ILE A 40 -7.00 23.79 31.53
N SER A 41 -7.14 22.93 32.54
CA SER A 41 -7.59 23.40 33.86
C SER A 41 -6.70 24.54 34.37
N THR A 42 -7.29 25.51 35.07
CA THR A 42 -6.53 26.63 35.66
C THR A 42 -5.35 26.15 36.51
N ARG A 43 -5.53 25.04 37.24
CA ARG A 43 -4.47 24.39 38.02
C ARG A 43 -3.37 23.82 37.13
N GLY A 44 -3.77 23.08 36.09
CA GLY A 44 -2.84 22.49 35.13
C GLY A 44 -2.01 23.54 34.40
N LEU A 45 -2.64 24.63 33.95
CA LEU A 45 -1.96 25.74 33.30
C LEU A 45 -0.98 26.45 34.25
N ALA A 46 -1.33 26.63 35.52
CA ALA A 46 -0.42 27.19 36.51
C ALA A 46 0.84 26.32 36.69
N LYS A 47 0.66 24.99 36.74
CA LYS A 47 1.76 24.01 36.80
C LYS A 47 2.66 24.10 35.56
N LEU A 48 2.06 24.15 34.36
CA LEU A 48 2.79 24.32 33.10
C LEU A 48 3.59 25.62 33.02
N CYS A 49 3.14 26.68 33.71
CA CYS A 49 3.83 27.97 33.74
C CYS A 49 4.81 28.12 34.91
N GLY A 50 4.93 27.13 35.80
CA GLY A 50 5.79 27.24 36.99
C GLY A 50 5.29 28.26 38.02
N VAL A 51 3.98 28.52 38.09
CA VAL A 51 3.39 29.52 38.99
C VAL A 51 2.38 28.91 39.96
N TYR A 52 2.21 29.54 41.11
CA TYR A 52 1.17 29.14 42.07
C TYR A 52 -0.24 29.30 41.47
N GLU A 53 -1.09 28.28 41.63
CA GLU A 53 -2.48 28.26 41.13
C GLU A 53 -3.27 29.50 41.61
N GLY A 54 -3.03 29.97 42.83
CA GLY A 54 -3.68 31.17 43.38
C GLY A 54 -3.39 32.44 42.58
N THR A 55 -2.14 32.61 42.13
CA THR A 55 -1.68 33.78 41.36
C THR A 55 -2.38 33.84 40.00
N LEU A 56 -2.40 32.71 39.29
CA LEU A 56 -3.05 32.64 37.97
C LEU A 56 -4.57 32.77 38.11
N ARG A 57 -5.19 32.03 39.04
CA ARG A 57 -6.64 32.07 39.29
C ARG A 57 -7.12 33.46 39.65
N GLY A 58 -6.36 34.19 40.48
CA GLY A 58 -6.69 35.57 40.86
C GLY A 58 -6.70 36.51 39.66
N THR A 59 -5.76 36.36 38.74
CA THR A 59 -5.67 37.16 37.52
C THR A 59 -6.82 36.83 36.56
N LEU A 60 -7.04 35.55 36.25
CA LEU A 60 -8.11 35.11 35.34
C LEU A 60 -9.52 35.47 35.87
N ARG A 61 -9.75 35.39 37.18
CA ARG A 61 -11.01 35.84 37.80
C ARG A 61 -11.23 37.34 37.63
N LYS A 62 -10.19 38.16 37.77
CA LYS A 62 -10.31 39.61 37.58
C LYS A 62 -10.64 39.96 36.12
N VAL A 63 -10.02 39.26 35.17
CA VAL A 63 -10.31 39.43 33.73
C VAL A 63 -11.75 39.01 33.40
N ASP A 64 -12.20 37.83 33.86
CA ASP A 64 -13.58 37.34 33.62
C ASP A 64 -14.65 38.22 34.29
N SER A 65 -14.39 38.72 35.50
CA SER A 65 -15.32 39.62 36.20
C SER A 65 -15.38 41.02 35.59
N ALA A 66 -14.26 41.55 35.07
CA ALA A 66 -14.24 42.85 34.41
C ALA A 66 -15.05 42.86 33.11
N LYS A 67 -15.18 41.71 32.43
CA LYS A 67 -16.05 41.53 31.25
C LYS A 67 -17.55 41.57 31.61
N LYS A 68 -17.93 41.24 32.85
CA LYS A 68 -19.34 41.16 33.31
C LYS A 68 -19.87 42.44 33.94
N ALA A 69 -18.99 43.38 34.31
CA ALA A 69 -19.36 44.67 34.88
C ALA A 69 -19.11 45.77 33.85
N GLU A 70 -20.14 46.16 33.10
CA GLU A 70 -20.14 47.45 32.40
C GLU A 70 -20.00 48.56 33.44
N GLY A 71 -18.78 49.07 33.61
CA GLY A 71 -18.48 50.24 34.44
C GLY A 71 -18.53 49.99 35.95
N GLY A 72 -17.37 49.71 36.56
CA GLY A 72 -17.31 49.63 38.03
C GLY A 72 -15.96 49.31 38.64
N VAL A 73 -15.08 50.33 38.69
CA VAL A 73 -14.03 50.57 39.69
C VAL A 73 -13.23 49.37 40.26
N ARG A 74 -11.98 49.21 39.81
CA ARG A 74 -10.78 48.93 40.65
C ARG A 74 -9.49 49.09 39.83
N ARG A 75 -9.03 50.34 39.69
CA ARG A 75 -7.84 50.75 38.91
C ARG A 75 -6.47 50.30 39.45
N ASN A 76 -6.39 49.53 40.54
CA ASN A 76 -5.13 49.48 41.30
C ASN A 76 -4.15 48.35 40.96
N TYR A 77 -4.43 47.43 40.04
CA TYR A 77 -3.43 46.41 39.65
C TYR A 77 -3.66 45.88 38.21
N GLU A 78 -3.50 46.74 37.20
CA GLU A 78 -3.42 46.28 35.80
C GLU A 78 -2.05 45.64 35.54
N THR A 79 -1.97 44.31 35.66
CA THR A 79 -0.78 43.57 35.23
C THR A 79 -0.68 43.58 33.70
N GLU A 80 0.53 43.43 33.15
CA GLU A 80 0.71 43.26 31.70
C GLU A 80 -0.12 42.09 31.17
N LEU A 81 -0.18 40.99 31.92
CA LEU A 81 -1.05 39.85 31.59
C LEU A 81 -2.54 40.23 31.56
N TYR A 82 -3.02 41.08 32.48
CA TYR A 82 -4.40 41.59 32.42
C TYR A 82 -4.66 42.37 31.13
N LYS A 83 -3.71 43.19 30.68
CA LYS A 83 -3.83 43.97 29.44
C LYS A 83 -3.83 43.10 28.18
N ILE A 84 -3.15 41.95 28.21
CA ILE A 84 -3.13 40.96 27.12
C ILE A 84 -4.47 40.21 27.03
N LEU A 85 -5.10 39.96 28.19
CA LEU A 85 -6.27 39.09 28.28
C LEU A 85 -7.61 39.84 28.36
N LYS A 86 -7.61 41.14 28.64
CA LYS A 86 -8.85 41.95 28.68
C LYS A 86 -9.62 41.81 27.36
N ASP A 87 -10.94 41.85 27.46
CA ASP A 87 -11.90 41.74 26.34
C ASP A 87 -11.99 40.37 25.66
N ARG A 88 -11.25 39.35 26.12
CA ARG A 88 -11.29 37.99 25.55
C ARG A 88 -12.19 37.04 26.31
N ASP A 89 -12.61 35.97 25.65
CA ASP A 89 -13.19 34.81 26.33
C ASP A 89 -12.07 34.01 26.98
N ILE A 90 -12.15 33.82 28.30
CA ILE A 90 -11.07 33.22 29.08
C ILE A 90 -11.29 31.72 29.28
N PHE A 91 -12.54 31.34 29.55
CA PHE A 91 -12.88 29.98 29.95
C PHE A 91 -13.57 29.23 28.82
N LEU A 92 -13.21 27.96 28.69
CA LEU A 92 -13.80 27.01 27.76
C LEU A 92 -15.25 26.76 28.14
N LYS A 93 -16.15 26.90 27.16
CA LYS A 93 -17.59 26.66 27.29
C LYS A 93 -18.13 25.91 26.08
N ASP A 94 -19.14 25.07 26.30
CA ASP A 94 -19.87 24.37 25.23
C ASP A 94 -20.79 25.31 24.45
N VAL A 95 -21.47 24.79 23.42
CA VAL A 95 -22.49 25.53 22.64
C VAL A 95 -23.64 26.10 23.48
N ARG A 96 -23.86 25.58 24.69
CA ARG A 96 -24.90 26.03 25.64
C ARG A 96 -24.33 26.97 26.71
N GLY A 97 -23.04 27.30 26.66
CA GLY A 97 -22.37 28.19 27.61
C GLY A 97 -21.92 27.52 28.92
N ASN A 98 -21.99 26.19 29.03
CA ASN A 98 -21.57 25.46 30.23
C ASN A 98 -20.07 25.18 30.22
N SER A 99 -19.43 25.15 31.40
CA SER A 99 -18.03 24.71 31.52
C SER A 99 -17.92 23.19 31.63
N PRO A 100 -16.71 22.60 31.45
CA PRO A 100 -16.48 21.18 31.70
C PRO A 100 -16.88 20.74 33.11
N ILE A 101 -17.46 19.54 33.21
CA ILE A 101 -17.83 18.92 34.49
C ILE A 101 -16.93 17.71 34.74
N LEU A 102 -16.27 17.67 35.89
CA LEU A 102 -15.47 16.53 36.34
C LEU A 102 -15.91 16.14 37.75
N ASN A 103 -16.25 14.86 37.95
CA ASN A 103 -16.74 14.33 39.23
C ASN A 103 -17.90 15.15 39.84
N GLY A 104 -18.84 15.58 39.00
CA GLY A 104 -20.00 16.39 39.41
C GLY A 104 -19.70 17.85 39.76
N LYS A 105 -18.47 18.33 39.53
CA LYS A 105 -18.06 19.72 39.80
C LYS A 105 -17.66 20.42 38.51
N GLU A 106 -18.05 21.69 38.42
CA GLU A 106 -17.64 22.57 37.32
C GLU A 106 -16.13 22.85 37.40
N ILE A 107 -15.43 22.61 36.29
CA ILE A 107 -14.00 22.89 36.13
C ILE A 107 -13.83 24.09 35.21
N ARG A 108 -13.10 25.10 35.71
CA ARG A 108 -12.69 26.26 34.90
C ARG A 108 -11.46 25.93 34.08
N ALA A 109 -11.69 25.37 32.89
CA ALA A 109 -10.66 25.19 31.87
C ALA A 109 -10.45 26.50 31.11
N VAL A 110 -9.19 26.88 30.90
CA VAL A 110 -8.77 28.08 30.18
C VAL A 110 -8.66 27.72 28.70
N LEU A 111 -9.17 28.58 27.80
CA LEU A 111 -9.15 28.35 26.35
C LEU A 111 -7.71 28.28 25.81
N HIS A 112 -7.50 27.44 24.79
CA HIS A 112 -6.17 27.13 24.24
C HIS A 112 -5.33 28.35 23.80
N ASP A 113 -5.95 29.34 23.18
CA ASP A 113 -5.31 30.58 22.75
C ASP A 113 -4.85 31.38 23.99
N VAL A 114 -5.71 31.51 24.99
CA VAL A 114 -5.38 32.12 26.29
C VAL A 114 -4.31 31.33 27.05
N CYS A 115 -4.30 29.99 26.95
CA CYS A 115 -3.24 29.15 27.52
C CYS A 115 -1.87 29.52 26.95
N PHE A 116 -1.78 29.72 25.63
CA PHE A 116 -0.54 30.12 24.98
C PHE A 116 -0.06 31.49 25.48
N ASP A 117 -0.96 32.48 25.52
CA ASP A 117 -0.60 33.84 25.93
C ASP A 117 -0.13 33.91 27.38
N VAL A 118 -0.76 33.14 28.28
CA VAL A 118 -0.33 33.00 29.66
C VAL A 118 1.06 32.36 29.74
N ALA A 119 1.30 31.26 29.02
CA ALA A 119 2.59 30.59 28.99
C ALA A 119 3.68 31.49 28.38
N HIS A 120 3.38 32.19 27.30
CA HIS A 120 4.29 33.13 26.64
C HIS A 120 4.65 34.31 27.54
N TYR A 121 3.67 34.88 28.26
CA TYR A 121 3.90 35.93 29.24
C TYR A 121 4.89 35.48 30.33
N TYR A 122 4.66 34.31 30.96
CA TYR A 122 5.54 33.82 32.01
C TYR A 122 6.91 33.36 31.46
N SER A 123 6.98 32.85 30.23
CA SER A 123 8.24 32.61 29.55
C SER A 123 9.04 33.91 29.39
N GLY A 124 8.39 35.00 29.00
CA GLY A 124 9.02 36.33 28.89
C GLY A 124 9.47 36.92 30.24
N LYS A 125 8.92 36.42 31.36
CA LYS A 125 9.36 36.74 32.73
C LYS A 125 10.45 35.81 33.26
N GLY A 126 10.94 34.86 32.44
CA GLY A 126 12.05 33.98 32.79
C GLY A 126 11.68 32.66 33.50
N TYR A 127 10.40 32.28 33.52
CA TYR A 127 9.99 30.99 34.08
C TYR A 127 10.37 29.84 33.13
N ALA A 128 11.21 28.91 33.61
CA ALA A 128 11.75 27.83 32.80
C ALA A 128 10.67 26.84 32.31
N GLU A 129 9.71 26.52 33.19
CA GLU A 129 8.57 25.65 32.87
C GLU A 129 7.68 26.29 31.79
N ALA A 130 7.45 27.60 31.90
CA ALA A 130 6.70 28.35 30.91
C ALA A 130 7.41 28.36 29.55
N HIS A 131 8.74 28.53 29.53
CA HIS A 131 9.54 28.47 28.31
C HIS A 131 9.47 27.09 27.64
N ALA A 132 9.59 26.01 28.43
CA ALA A 132 9.43 24.65 27.93
C ALA A 132 8.01 24.41 27.39
N THR A 133 6.99 24.92 28.08
CA THR A 133 5.58 24.84 27.66
C THR A 133 5.34 25.56 26.35
N VAL A 134 5.86 26.78 26.19
CA VAL A 134 5.79 27.53 24.91
C VAL A 134 6.51 26.77 23.80
N GLY A 135 7.66 26.17 24.09
CA GLY A 135 8.36 25.31 23.13
C GLY A 135 7.53 24.08 22.70
N LYS A 136 6.80 23.46 23.64
CA LYS A 136 5.89 22.34 23.34
C LYS A 136 4.67 22.80 22.54
N MET A 137 3.98 23.85 22.98
CA MET A 137 2.79 24.39 22.32
C MET A 137 3.13 24.99 20.94
N GLY A 138 4.26 25.66 20.79
CA GLY A 138 4.69 26.27 19.52
C GLY A 138 5.09 25.26 18.44
N ARG A 139 5.51 24.04 18.82
CA ARG A 139 5.84 22.97 17.86
C ARG A 139 4.62 22.37 17.17
N PHE A 140 3.46 22.37 17.84
CA PHE A 140 2.25 21.70 17.36
C PHE A 140 1.07 22.66 17.15
N GLY A 141 1.16 23.89 17.64
CA GLY A 141 -0.02 24.72 17.90
C GLY A 141 -0.69 24.30 19.22
N THR A 142 -1.10 25.28 20.03
CA THR A 142 -1.63 25.01 21.38
C THR A 142 -2.90 24.18 21.38
N GLU A 143 -3.74 24.35 20.37
CA GLU A 143 -4.95 23.56 20.16
C GLU A 143 -4.60 22.08 19.95
N GLN A 144 -3.73 21.79 18.98
CA GLN A 144 -3.31 20.42 18.68
C GLN A 144 -2.54 19.78 19.85
N PHE A 145 -1.73 20.57 20.56
CA PHE A 145 -1.06 20.12 21.78
C PHE A 145 -2.07 19.58 22.81
N ILE A 146 -3.16 20.31 23.06
CA ILE A 146 -4.21 19.93 24.02
C ILE A 146 -5.04 18.74 23.49
N MET A 147 -5.41 18.75 22.21
CA MET A 147 -6.19 17.69 21.59
C MET A 147 -5.48 16.32 21.66
N ILE A 148 -4.17 16.30 21.38
CA ILE A 148 -3.32 15.11 21.54
C ILE A 148 -3.37 14.60 22.99
N GLN A 149 -3.32 15.48 23.98
CA GLN A 149 -3.33 15.05 25.39
C GLN A 149 -4.64 14.36 25.76
N VAL A 150 -5.78 14.71 25.15
CA VAL A 150 -7.06 14.03 25.43
C VAL A 150 -7.36 12.86 24.49
N GLY A 151 -6.42 12.49 23.61
CA GLY A 151 -6.64 11.49 22.58
C GLY A 151 -7.66 11.92 21.52
N PHE A 152 -7.96 13.22 21.42
CA PHE A 152 -8.83 13.77 20.40
C PHE A 152 -7.99 14.04 19.15
N ILE A 153 -8.34 13.36 18.07
CA ILE A 153 -7.64 13.49 16.79
C ILE A 153 -8.55 14.34 15.91
N PRO A 154 -8.23 15.64 15.68
CA PRO A 154 -9.01 16.42 14.74
C PRO A 154 -8.95 15.70 13.39
N ARG A 155 -10.11 15.51 12.75
CA ARG A 155 -10.15 14.93 11.39
C ARG A 155 -9.17 15.73 10.54
N PRO A 156 -8.15 15.09 9.95
CA PRO A 156 -7.21 15.79 9.09
C PRO A 156 -8.00 16.46 7.95
N GLU A 157 -7.56 17.63 7.50
CA GLU A 157 -8.07 18.15 6.24
C GLU A 157 -7.84 17.11 5.16
N SER A 158 -8.82 16.87 4.31
CA SER A 158 -8.71 15.90 3.24
C SER A 158 -9.26 16.44 1.93
N ILE A 159 -8.74 15.90 0.83
CA ILE A 159 -9.21 16.15 -0.52
C ILE A 159 -9.38 14.82 -1.25
N ILE A 160 -10.38 14.74 -2.12
CA ILE A 160 -10.61 13.56 -2.96
C ILE A 160 -9.92 13.79 -4.31
N LEU A 161 -9.02 12.89 -4.69
CA LEU A 161 -8.33 12.86 -5.98
C LEU A 161 -8.56 11.48 -6.62
N ASP A 162 -9.22 11.42 -7.78
CA ASP A 162 -9.63 10.17 -8.46
C ASP A 162 -10.25 9.13 -7.49
N ASP A 163 -11.26 9.55 -6.74
CA ASP A 163 -11.98 8.74 -5.75
C ASP A 163 -11.14 8.26 -4.55
N ILE A 164 -9.89 8.72 -4.42
CA ILE A 164 -9.03 8.44 -3.27
C ILE A 164 -8.98 9.67 -2.36
N GLU A 165 -9.36 9.48 -1.09
CA GLU A 165 -9.20 10.51 -0.06
C GLU A 165 -7.72 10.63 0.33
N TYR A 166 -7.16 11.84 0.23
CA TYR A 166 -5.83 12.17 0.73
C TYR A 166 -5.93 13.13 1.89
N LEU A 167 -5.17 12.87 2.95
CA LEU A 167 -4.95 13.83 4.04
C LEU A 167 -4.01 14.92 3.53
N ILE A 168 -4.35 16.18 3.78
CA ILE A 168 -3.58 17.33 3.33
C ILE A 168 -3.10 18.22 4.47
N ALA A 169 -1.97 18.87 4.25
CA ALA A 169 -1.50 19.98 5.06
C ALA A 169 -0.98 21.09 4.14
N LYS A 170 -1.22 22.34 4.53
CA LYS A 170 -0.86 23.52 3.75
C LYS A 170 0.10 24.39 4.55
N GLU A 171 1.17 24.86 3.92
CA GLU A 171 2.13 25.75 4.55
C GLU A 171 2.52 26.88 3.60
N THR A 172 2.45 28.12 4.08
CA THR A 172 2.90 29.28 3.32
C THR A 172 4.42 29.39 3.40
N VAL A 173 5.09 29.34 2.25
CA VAL A 173 6.55 29.39 2.15
C VAL A 173 7.00 30.64 1.42
N GLN A 174 8.01 31.31 1.97
CA GLN A 174 8.68 32.42 1.30
C GLN A 174 9.64 31.90 0.23
N VAL A 175 9.26 32.00 -1.04
CA VAL A 175 10.06 31.54 -2.19
C VAL A 175 11.22 32.50 -2.47
N ASN A 176 10.97 33.81 -2.34
CA ASN A 176 11.98 34.86 -2.41
C ASN A 176 11.54 36.08 -1.57
N LYS A 177 12.35 37.16 -1.55
CA LYS A 177 12.09 38.35 -0.72
C LYS A 177 10.72 39.01 -0.97
N SER A 178 10.12 38.85 -2.14
CA SER A 178 8.86 39.50 -2.54
C SER A 178 7.71 38.54 -2.80
N ARG A 179 7.91 37.22 -2.70
CA ARG A 179 6.92 36.19 -3.10
C ARG A 179 6.76 35.12 -2.02
N GLN A 180 5.51 34.95 -1.59
CA GLN A 180 5.06 33.85 -0.74
C GLN A 180 4.08 32.98 -1.54
N GLU A 181 4.18 31.66 -1.36
CA GLU A 181 3.33 30.69 -2.05
C GLU A 181 2.89 29.61 -1.07
N GLU A 182 1.75 28.98 -1.35
CA GLU A 182 1.27 27.83 -0.59
C GLU A 182 1.92 26.53 -1.10
N VAL A 183 2.36 25.69 -0.17
CA VAL A 183 2.88 24.35 -0.45
C VAL A 183 1.93 23.34 0.18
N GLN A 184 1.53 22.34 -0.60
CA GLN A 184 0.63 21.29 -0.17
C GLN A 184 1.36 19.96 0.01
N PHE A 185 1.13 19.33 1.16
CA PHE A 185 1.63 18.02 1.54
C PHE A 185 0.48 17.02 1.55
N PHE A 186 0.73 15.78 1.12
CA PHE A 186 -0.29 14.74 0.96
C PHE A 186 0.13 13.46 1.67
N THR A 187 -0.83 12.78 2.30
CA THR A 187 -0.67 11.40 2.79
C THR A 187 -1.92 10.59 2.46
N ASN A 188 -1.74 9.42 1.84
CA ASN A 188 -2.80 8.45 1.66
C ASN A 188 -3.13 7.81 3.02
N PRO A 189 -4.37 7.95 3.54
CA PRO A 189 -4.75 7.44 4.85
C PRO A 189 -4.84 5.90 4.93
N ILE A 190 -4.87 5.21 3.78
CA ILE A 190 -4.94 3.75 3.69
C ILE A 190 -3.54 3.15 3.59
N THR A 191 -2.72 3.64 2.67
CA THR A 191 -1.40 3.05 2.38
C THR A 191 -0.27 3.69 3.19
N GLY A 192 -0.48 4.89 3.72
CA GLY A 192 0.57 5.70 4.33
C GLY A 192 1.57 6.30 3.32
N GLU A 193 1.38 6.12 2.02
CA GLU A 193 2.20 6.79 1.01
C GLU A 193 1.99 8.30 1.08
N CYS A 194 3.07 9.07 1.08
CA CYS A 194 3.02 10.52 1.22
C CYS A 194 3.92 11.23 0.20
N GLY A 195 3.68 12.52 0.00
CA GLY A 195 4.37 13.31 -1.00
C GLY A 195 4.07 14.80 -0.93
N ILE A 196 4.67 15.54 -1.87
CA ILE A 196 4.53 16.98 -2.02
C ILE A 196 4.02 17.25 -3.43
N GLU A 197 3.08 18.19 -3.58
CA GLU A 197 2.68 18.68 -4.90
C GLU A 197 3.92 19.18 -5.68
N LEU A 198 4.04 18.81 -6.96
CA LEU A 198 5.18 19.17 -7.80
C LEU A 198 5.46 20.68 -7.84
N GLN A 199 4.41 21.50 -7.92
CA GLN A 199 4.56 22.95 -7.93
C GLN A 199 5.05 23.47 -6.57
N GLY A 200 4.51 22.94 -5.48
CA GLY A 200 4.99 23.20 -4.11
C GLY A 200 6.46 22.79 -3.91
N LEU A 201 6.88 21.67 -4.49
CA LEU A 201 8.27 21.20 -4.49
C LEU A 201 9.21 22.22 -5.17
N CYS A 202 8.77 22.84 -6.27
CA CYS A 202 9.53 23.91 -6.94
C CYS A 202 9.74 25.13 -6.03
N TYR A 203 8.72 25.49 -5.23
CA TYR A 203 8.75 26.61 -4.29
C TYR A 203 9.76 26.39 -3.17
N ILE A 204 9.71 25.23 -2.50
CA ILE A 204 10.65 24.89 -1.42
C ILE A 204 12.09 24.66 -1.92
N CYS A 205 12.26 24.37 -3.22
CA CYS A 205 13.57 24.38 -3.88
C CYS A 205 14.13 25.79 -4.17
N GLY A 206 13.50 26.87 -3.70
CA GLY A 206 13.93 28.24 -3.97
C GLY A 206 13.46 28.75 -5.33
N GLY A 207 12.25 28.35 -5.74
CA GLY A 207 11.63 28.77 -7.00
C GLY A 207 12.35 28.22 -8.23
N VAL A 208 12.88 27.00 -8.15
CA VAL A 208 13.47 26.32 -9.32
C VAL A 208 12.39 26.15 -10.38
N ALA A 209 12.74 26.43 -11.64
CA ALA A 209 11.80 26.29 -12.74
C ALA A 209 11.29 24.85 -12.84
N LEU A 210 9.97 24.69 -13.00
CA LEU A 210 9.27 23.41 -13.10
C LEU A 210 9.95 22.43 -14.06
N LYS A 211 10.43 22.93 -15.21
CA LYS A 211 11.14 22.13 -16.21
C LYS A 211 12.35 21.37 -15.64
N HIS A 212 13.15 22.01 -14.78
CA HIS A 212 14.36 21.38 -14.23
C HIS A 212 14.01 20.30 -13.20
N VAL A 213 12.95 20.52 -12.42
CA VAL A 213 12.46 19.50 -11.49
C VAL A 213 11.89 18.31 -12.28
N LYS A 214 11.10 18.56 -13.33
CA LYS A 214 10.57 17.50 -14.20
C LYS A 214 11.67 16.66 -14.85
N THR A 215 12.71 17.28 -15.42
CA THR A 215 13.85 16.55 -15.99
C THR A 215 14.55 15.66 -14.95
N PHE A 216 14.65 16.11 -13.69
CA PHE A 216 15.19 15.26 -12.62
C PHE A 216 14.26 14.07 -12.32
N LEU A 217 12.95 14.29 -12.30
CA LEU A 217 11.95 13.26 -12.01
C LEU A 217 11.86 12.20 -13.13
N GLU A 218 12.02 12.59 -14.39
CA GLU A 218 12.05 11.67 -15.55
C GLU A 218 13.19 10.63 -15.45
N ALA A 219 14.27 10.95 -14.73
CA ALA A 219 15.36 10.03 -14.45
C ALA A 219 15.12 9.12 -13.22
N GLN A 220 13.98 9.26 -12.53
CA GLN A 220 13.63 8.43 -11.37
C GLN A 220 12.59 7.37 -11.75
N GLN A 221 12.73 6.17 -11.19
CA GLN A 221 11.71 5.13 -11.32
C GLN A 221 10.50 5.49 -10.43
N ASP A 222 9.32 5.53 -11.04
CA ASP A 222 8.02 5.76 -10.36
C ASP A 222 7.99 6.97 -9.39
N PRO A 223 8.15 8.21 -9.92
CA PRO A 223 8.34 9.38 -9.07
C PRO A 223 7.07 9.94 -8.40
N TYR A 224 5.88 9.49 -8.82
CA TYR A 224 4.60 10.07 -8.39
C TYR A 224 3.78 9.09 -7.56
N VAL A 225 3.01 9.61 -6.59
CA VAL A 225 2.08 8.79 -5.78
C VAL A 225 0.95 8.22 -6.64
N GLN A 226 0.48 8.98 -7.63
CA GLN A 226 -0.43 8.51 -8.67
C GLN A 226 0.15 8.86 -10.05
N ALA A 227 0.46 7.84 -10.84
CA ALA A 227 0.88 8.04 -12.21
C ALA A 227 -0.30 8.59 -13.03
N ASN A 228 -0.08 9.72 -13.72
CA ASN A 228 -1.03 10.38 -14.63
C ASN A 228 -2.16 11.23 -14.01
N HIS A 229 -2.13 11.52 -12.70
CA HIS A 229 -3.08 12.46 -12.09
C HIS A 229 -2.69 13.94 -12.35
N PRO A 230 -3.65 14.86 -12.61
CA PRO A 230 -3.36 16.29 -12.84
C PRO A 230 -2.66 16.98 -11.67
N GLN A 231 -3.09 16.68 -10.44
CA GLN A 231 -2.40 17.07 -9.20
C GLN A 231 -1.17 16.16 -9.07
N GLN A 232 -0.06 16.55 -9.70
CA GLN A 232 1.17 15.74 -9.76
C GLN A 232 1.84 15.67 -8.37
N ILE A 233 1.56 14.64 -7.57
CA ILE A 233 2.12 14.46 -6.22
C ILE A 233 3.40 13.64 -6.30
N VAL A 234 4.55 14.25 -5.98
CA VAL A 234 5.87 13.58 -6.00
C VAL A 234 6.07 12.79 -4.72
N LYS A 235 6.48 11.52 -4.81
CA LYS A 235 6.69 10.65 -3.63
C LYS A 235 7.70 11.26 -2.67
N ALA A 236 7.47 11.11 -1.36
CA ALA A 236 8.33 11.69 -0.31
C ALA A 236 9.81 11.29 -0.45
N SER A 237 10.08 10.01 -0.75
CA SER A 237 11.45 9.51 -0.99
C SER A 237 12.15 10.23 -2.15
N ILE A 238 11.40 10.59 -3.19
CA ILE A 238 11.91 11.33 -4.35
C ILE A 238 12.03 12.82 -4.05
N CYS A 239 11.09 13.40 -3.28
CA CYS A 239 11.19 14.78 -2.80
C CYS A 239 12.50 15.01 -2.02
N ALA A 240 12.91 14.06 -1.17
CA ALA A 240 14.18 14.13 -0.47
C ALA A 240 15.38 14.21 -1.44
N LYS A 241 15.40 13.36 -2.47
CA LYS A 241 16.44 13.38 -3.51
C LYS A 241 16.46 14.70 -4.29
N VAL A 242 15.29 15.26 -4.62
CA VAL A 242 15.17 16.55 -5.32
C VAL A 242 15.75 17.68 -4.46
N LEU A 243 15.37 17.74 -3.18
CA LEU A 243 15.87 18.75 -2.24
C LEU A 243 17.38 18.65 -2.05
N GLU A 244 17.91 17.42 -1.94
CA GLU A 244 19.34 17.18 -1.81
C GLU A 244 20.11 17.57 -3.08
N TYR A 245 19.59 17.22 -4.26
CA TYR A 245 20.19 17.56 -5.54
C TYR A 245 20.27 19.08 -5.73
N PHE A 246 19.15 19.81 -5.61
CA PHE A 246 19.15 21.27 -5.80
C PHE A 246 19.83 22.04 -4.66
N GLY A 247 19.88 21.46 -3.46
CA GLY A 247 20.56 22.02 -2.31
C GLY A 247 22.09 21.92 -2.40
N TYR A 248 22.62 20.77 -2.82
CA TYR A 248 24.05 20.46 -2.65
C TYR A 248 24.80 20.16 -3.96
N GLN A 249 24.12 19.59 -4.95
CA GLN A 249 24.77 19.05 -6.16
C GLN A 249 24.64 19.98 -7.36
N HIS A 250 23.44 20.50 -7.61
CA HIS A 250 23.12 21.37 -8.75
C HIS A 250 23.81 22.74 -8.64
N LYS A 251 24.16 23.34 -9.79
CA LYS A 251 24.71 24.70 -9.87
C LYS A 251 23.73 25.63 -10.61
N PRO A 252 23.33 26.76 -10.03
CA PRO A 252 23.66 27.23 -8.68
C PRO A 252 22.93 26.44 -7.59
N ARG A 253 23.58 26.29 -6.43
CA ARG A 253 23.02 25.65 -5.24
C ARG A 253 21.94 26.55 -4.62
N LYS A 254 20.89 25.94 -4.09
CA LYS A 254 19.75 26.65 -3.50
C LYS A 254 19.76 26.51 -1.98
N THR A 255 20.03 27.60 -1.28
CA THR A 255 20.05 27.62 0.20
C THR A 255 18.69 27.30 0.81
N LEU A 256 17.60 27.70 0.16
CA LEU A 256 16.24 27.34 0.59
C LEU A 256 16.01 25.82 0.49
N ALA A 257 16.48 25.18 -0.58
CA ALA A 257 16.40 23.73 -0.73
C ALA A 257 17.20 23.00 0.36
N GLN A 258 18.39 23.50 0.75
CA GLN A 258 19.18 22.96 1.86
C GLN A 258 18.43 23.07 3.20
N HIS A 259 17.76 24.19 3.44
CA HIS A 259 16.95 24.38 4.65
C HIS A 259 15.82 23.36 4.70
N TRP A 260 15.05 23.20 3.62
CA TRP A 260 13.95 22.25 3.55
C TRP A 260 14.40 20.79 3.57
N ALA A 261 15.55 20.46 2.96
CA ALA A 261 16.17 19.14 3.08
C ALA A 261 16.45 18.78 4.54
N LYS A 262 16.88 19.75 5.36
CA LYS A 262 17.12 19.55 6.80
C LYS A 262 15.82 19.51 7.60
N THR A 263 14.89 20.43 7.33
CA THR A 263 13.61 20.55 8.05
C THR A 263 12.72 19.32 7.84
N LEU A 264 12.75 18.74 6.64
CA LEU A 264 12.00 17.54 6.29
C LEU A 264 12.82 16.26 6.44
N ASN A 265 13.86 16.19 7.28
CA ASN A 265 14.59 14.94 7.49
C ASN A 265 14.27 14.34 8.87
N PRO A 266 13.77 13.09 8.98
CA PRO A 266 13.37 12.18 7.90
C PRO A 266 12.01 12.54 7.28
N ILE A 267 11.92 12.50 5.95
CA ILE A 267 10.80 13.13 5.22
C ILE A 267 9.45 12.46 5.45
N VAL A 268 9.41 11.14 5.48
CA VAL A 268 8.15 10.40 5.65
C VAL A 268 7.54 10.68 7.04
N PRO A 269 8.24 10.50 8.17
CA PRO A 269 7.69 10.84 9.49
C PRO A 269 7.26 12.31 9.62
N VAL A 270 8.01 13.23 9.02
CA VAL A 270 7.67 14.67 9.08
C VAL A 270 6.40 14.97 8.26
N LEU A 271 6.23 14.38 7.07
CA LEU A 271 5.02 14.56 6.28
C LEU A 271 3.80 13.89 6.93
N HIS A 272 3.96 12.70 7.50
CA HIS A 272 2.93 12.04 8.30
C HIS A 272 2.49 12.93 9.47
N GLN A 273 3.45 13.52 10.20
CA GLN A 273 3.16 14.46 11.28
C GLN A 273 2.42 15.71 10.77
N LYS A 274 2.86 16.31 9.66
CA LYS A 274 2.24 17.51 9.08
C LYS A 274 0.79 17.26 8.65
N THR A 275 0.53 16.13 8.02
CA THR A 275 -0.81 15.72 7.56
C THR A 275 -1.67 15.11 8.65
N ASN A 276 -1.17 15.09 9.90
CA ASN A 276 -1.83 14.44 11.04
C ASN A 276 -2.22 12.98 10.74
N TYR A 277 -1.42 12.30 9.92
CA TYR A 277 -1.60 10.89 9.59
C TYR A 277 -1.30 10.03 10.81
N GLN A 278 -2.23 9.12 11.08
CA GLN A 278 -2.03 8.05 12.04
C GLN A 278 -2.09 6.75 11.27
N ALA A 279 -1.06 5.93 11.41
CA ALA A 279 -1.11 4.58 10.90
C ALA A 279 -2.39 3.93 11.43
N PRO A 280 -3.24 3.36 10.58
CA PRO A 280 -4.45 2.70 11.06
C PRO A 280 -4.02 1.69 12.12
N ALA A 281 -4.51 1.87 13.36
CA ALA A 281 -4.46 0.80 14.31
C ALA A 281 -5.19 -0.38 13.67
N VAL A 282 -4.74 -1.62 13.87
CA VAL A 282 -5.48 -2.83 13.49
C VAL A 282 -6.88 -2.67 14.10
N THR A 283 -7.84 -2.21 13.31
CA THR A 283 -9.11 -1.65 13.78
C THR A 283 -10.24 -2.58 13.38
N ASP A 284 -11.38 -2.42 14.04
CA ASP A 284 -12.63 -3.11 13.71
C ASP A 284 -12.99 -3.05 12.22
N ARG A 285 -12.44 -2.12 11.42
CA ARG A 285 -12.57 -2.09 9.95
C ARG A 285 -11.81 -3.23 9.27
N GLU A 286 -10.63 -3.64 9.75
CA GLU A 286 -9.98 -4.86 9.25
C GLU A 286 -10.75 -6.09 9.68
N SER A 287 -11.31 -6.11 10.89
CA SER A 287 -12.22 -7.18 11.35
C SER A 287 -13.54 -7.21 10.55
N MET A 288 -14.08 -6.05 10.19
CA MET A 288 -15.29 -5.88 9.37
C MET A 288 -15.00 -6.18 7.91
N LEU A 289 -13.84 -5.81 7.38
CA LEU A 289 -13.39 -6.19 6.03
C LEU A 289 -13.08 -7.68 5.98
N GLN A 290 -12.54 -8.28 7.04
CA GLN A 290 -12.41 -9.73 7.16
C GLN A 290 -13.78 -10.41 7.27
N ALA A 291 -14.73 -9.81 7.99
CA ALA A 291 -16.10 -10.28 8.08
C ALA A 291 -16.85 -10.11 6.74
N GLU A 292 -16.60 -9.03 6.00
CA GLU A 292 -17.16 -8.73 4.70
C GLU A 292 -16.52 -9.60 3.62
N ILE A 293 -15.22 -9.87 3.69
CA ILE A 293 -14.53 -10.88 2.88
C ILE A 293 -15.08 -12.27 3.21
N ALA A 294 -15.36 -12.59 4.47
CA ALA A 294 -15.99 -13.85 4.85
C ALA A 294 -17.43 -13.94 4.31
N ASN A 295 -18.19 -12.85 4.36
CA ASN A 295 -19.56 -12.77 3.86
C ASN A 295 -19.60 -12.81 2.32
N LEU A 296 -18.68 -12.14 1.64
CA LEU A 296 -18.49 -12.21 0.19
C LEU A 296 -18.00 -13.59 -0.25
N LYS A 297 -17.16 -14.26 0.54
CA LYS A 297 -16.79 -15.66 0.28
C LYS A 297 -17.99 -16.58 0.42
N GLN A 298 -18.82 -16.40 1.45
CA GLN A 298 -20.07 -17.14 1.62
C GLN A 298 -21.06 -16.83 0.49
N GLU A 299 -21.15 -15.58 0.03
CA GLU A 299 -22.00 -15.18 -1.09
C GLU A 299 -21.47 -15.71 -2.42
N ILE A 300 -20.16 -15.74 -2.65
CA ILE A 300 -19.55 -16.41 -3.81
C ILE A 300 -19.85 -17.91 -3.76
N GLU A 301 -19.73 -18.55 -2.60
CA GLU A 301 -20.07 -19.97 -2.42
C GLU A 301 -21.56 -20.22 -2.65
N HIS A 302 -22.43 -19.33 -2.16
CA HIS A 302 -23.88 -19.37 -2.38
C HIS A 302 -24.25 -19.11 -3.84
N LEU A 303 -23.61 -18.16 -4.52
CA LEU A 303 -23.78 -17.88 -5.94
C LEU A 303 -23.25 -19.04 -6.78
N GLN A 304 -22.14 -19.67 -6.40
CA GLN A 304 -21.66 -20.91 -7.02
C GLN A 304 -22.70 -22.03 -6.85
N GLN A 305 -23.27 -22.21 -5.65
CA GLN A 305 -24.36 -23.15 -5.40
C GLN A 305 -25.62 -22.81 -6.22
N LEU A 306 -25.98 -21.53 -6.35
CA LEU A 306 -27.09 -21.06 -7.18
C LEU A 306 -26.79 -21.26 -8.68
N THR A 307 -25.54 -21.14 -9.10
CA THR A 307 -25.08 -21.43 -10.47
C THR A 307 -25.16 -22.93 -10.75
N HIS A 308 -24.84 -23.78 -9.77
CA HIS A 308 -25.12 -25.22 -9.82
C HIS A 308 -26.64 -25.51 -9.82
N GLN A 309 -27.47 -24.71 -9.13
CA GLN A 309 -28.93 -24.86 -9.14
C GLN A 309 -29.60 -24.33 -10.42
N THR A 310 -29.03 -23.33 -11.09
CA THR A 310 -29.53 -22.77 -12.36
C THR A 310 -29.06 -23.54 -13.59
N ARG A 311 -28.14 -24.50 -13.43
CA ARG A 311 -27.89 -25.56 -14.43
C ARG A 311 -29.05 -26.55 -14.45
N GLY A 312 -30.17 -26.09 -14.98
CA GLY A 312 -31.42 -26.84 -14.99
C GLY A 312 -32.55 -26.16 -15.74
N SER A 313 -32.27 -25.45 -16.84
CA SER A 313 -33.29 -25.23 -17.87
C SER A 313 -32.98 -26.08 -19.10
N GLY A 314 -33.27 -27.39 -18.97
CA GLY A 314 -33.52 -28.26 -20.12
C GLY A 314 -32.66 -29.52 -20.28
N ASN A 315 -31.53 -29.68 -19.59
CA ASN A 315 -30.68 -30.88 -19.72
C ASN A 315 -30.27 -31.48 -18.37
N MET A 316 -30.16 -32.81 -18.35
CA MET A 316 -29.84 -33.63 -17.18
C MET A 316 -28.40 -33.38 -16.69
N ASP A 317 -28.22 -32.95 -15.44
CA ASP A 317 -26.89 -32.74 -14.84
C ASP A 317 -26.32 -34.07 -14.30
N TRP A 318 -25.63 -34.80 -15.19
CA TRP A 318 -25.03 -36.10 -14.88
C TRP A 318 -23.99 -36.06 -13.76
N HIS A 319 -23.32 -34.93 -13.52
CA HIS A 319 -22.32 -34.80 -12.45
C HIS A 319 -23.01 -34.74 -11.08
N ASP A 320 -24.16 -34.06 -10.99
CA ASP A 320 -25.01 -34.06 -9.79
C ASP A 320 -25.57 -35.45 -9.50
N PHE A 321 -26.07 -36.16 -10.53
CA PHE A 321 -26.55 -37.54 -10.37
C PHE A 321 -25.48 -38.48 -9.82
N LEU A 322 -24.26 -38.45 -10.36
CA LEU A 322 -23.16 -39.30 -9.88
C LEU A 322 -22.92 -39.11 -8.39
N VAL A 323 -22.77 -37.86 -7.93
CA VAL A 323 -22.49 -37.57 -6.53
C VAL A 323 -23.65 -37.98 -5.64
N ARG A 324 -24.90 -37.77 -6.07
CA ARG A 324 -26.09 -38.20 -5.31
C ARG A 324 -26.15 -39.72 -5.17
N PHE A 325 -25.90 -40.46 -6.25
CA PHE A 325 -25.88 -41.93 -6.20
C PHE A 325 -24.75 -42.45 -5.31
N LEU A 326 -23.55 -41.87 -5.38
CA LEU A 326 -22.43 -42.24 -4.52
C LEU A 326 -22.72 -41.93 -3.03
N LYS A 327 -23.26 -40.75 -2.72
CA LYS A 327 -23.67 -40.38 -1.35
C LYS A 327 -24.71 -41.33 -0.78
N GLN A 328 -25.67 -41.75 -1.59
CA GLN A 328 -26.69 -42.71 -1.17
C GLN A 328 -26.09 -44.11 -0.96
N SER A 329 -25.22 -44.56 -1.87
CA SER A 329 -24.65 -45.92 -1.84
C SER A 329 -23.60 -46.10 -0.75
N LEU A 330 -22.86 -45.04 -0.43
CA LEU A 330 -21.78 -45.03 0.57
C LEU A 330 -22.21 -44.46 1.92
N LYS A 331 -23.52 -44.23 2.13
CA LYS A 331 -24.11 -43.58 3.33
C LYS A 331 -23.68 -44.22 4.67
N THR A 332 -23.36 -45.51 4.66
CA THR A 332 -22.94 -46.27 5.86
C THR A 332 -21.42 -46.36 6.04
N HIS A 333 -20.64 -45.76 5.15
CA HIS A 333 -19.18 -45.80 5.17
C HIS A 333 -18.59 -44.41 5.50
N PRO A 334 -17.41 -44.32 6.12
CA PRO A 334 -16.85 -43.06 6.62
C PRO A 334 -16.15 -42.23 5.53
N TYR A 335 -16.81 -42.01 4.40
CA TYR A 335 -16.26 -41.24 3.28
C TYR A 335 -16.92 -39.85 3.17
N LEU A 336 -16.10 -38.82 2.98
CA LEU A 336 -16.56 -37.48 2.62
C LEU A 336 -16.60 -37.36 1.10
N ILE A 337 -17.78 -37.07 0.56
CA ILE A 337 -17.99 -36.95 -0.90
C ILE A 337 -18.35 -35.51 -1.23
N GLU A 338 -17.43 -34.85 -1.94
CA GLU A 338 -17.56 -33.47 -2.41
C GLU A 338 -17.78 -33.45 -3.93
N MET A 339 -18.55 -32.48 -4.41
CA MET A 339 -18.85 -32.29 -5.84
C MET A 339 -17.97 -31.18 -6.42
N GLU A 340 -17.42 -31.40 -7.63
CA GLU A 340 -16.74 -30.38 -8.44
C GLU A 340 -15.80 -29.43 -7.67
N LYS A 341 -14.93 -30.01 -6.82
CA LYS A 341 -13.99 -29.25 -5.99
C LYS A 341 -12.93 -28.55 -6.84
N LEU A 342 -12.72 -27.25 -6.62
CA LEU A 342 -11.53 -26.56 -7.11
C LEU A 342 -10.28 -27.09 -6.40
N VAL A 343 -9.41 -27.76 -7.15
CA VAL A 343 -8.21 -28.43 -6.60
C VAL A 343 -6.94 -27.57 -6.63
N ALA A 344 -6.88 -26.55 -7.48
CA ALA A 344 -5.75 -25.63 -7.60
C ALA A 344 -5.77 -24.60 -6.46
N LYS A 345 -5.24 -24.96 -5.29
CA LYS A 345 -5.15 -24.06 -4.11
C LYS A 345 -3.96 -23.10 -4.15
N ARG A 346 -3.04 -23.29 -5.09
CA ARG A 346 -1.85 -22.47 -5.32
C ARG A 346 -1.75 -22.20 -6.81
N ASP A 347 -1.23 -21.04 -7.16
CA ASP A 347 -0.92 -20.71 -8.54
C ASP A 347 0.10 -21.72 -9.09
N GLN A 348 -0.21 -22.27 -10.25
CA GLN A 348 0.67 -23.17 -10.99
C GLN A 348 1.12 -22.42 -12.26
N TYR A 349 2.42 -22.29 -12.45
CA TYR A 349 3.01 -21.50 -13.53
C TYR A 349 3.76 -22.39 -14.51
N LEU A 350 3.47 -22.23 -15.79
CA LEU A 350 4.27 -22.78 -16.87
C LEU A 350 5.59 -21.99 -17.01
N ASP A 351 6.70 -22.69 -17.24
CA ASP A 351 8.02 -22.03 -17.33
C ASP A 351 8.13 -21.08 -18.53
N CYS A 352 7.59 -21.45 -19.69
CA CYS A 352 7.52 -20.55 -20.85
C CYS A 352 6.40 -20.94 -21.84
N LEU A 353 5.71 -19.93 -22.37
CA LEU A 353 4.75 -20.05 -23.48
C LEU A 353 5.23 -19.18 -24.64
N ILE A 354 5.50 -19.81 -25.79
CA ILE A 354 5.84 -19.11 -27.03
C ILE A 354 4.65 -19.19 -27.99
N ILE A 355 4.15 -18.02 -28.41
CA ILE A 355 3.02 -17.91 -29.35
C ILE A 355 3.55 -17.49 -30.71
N SER A 356 3.31 -18.27 -31.75
CA SER A 356 3.83 -17.97 -33.10
C SER A 356 3.02 -16.89 -33.82
N LYS A 357 3.74 -16.05 -34.58
CA LYS A 357 3.23 -14.90 -35.35
C LYS A 357 2.17 -15.29 -36.40
N ALA A 358 2.11 -16.55 -36.81
CA ALA A 358 1.20 -17.05 -37.85
C ALA A 358 -0.29 -17.09 -37.46
N SER A 359 -0.66 -16.58 -36.28
CA SER A 359 -2.04 -16.55 -35.77
C SER A 359 -2.64 -15.14 -35.62
N ILE A 360 -1.99 -14.11 -36.16
CA ILE A 360 -2.47 -12.72 -36.09
C ILE A 360 -3.34 -12.38 -37.31
N ASP A 361 -4.56 -12.92 -37.34
CA ASP A 361 -5.65 -12.44 -38.22
C ASP A 361 -6.97 -12.21 -37.42
N ALA A 362 -6.89 -12.14 -36.09
CA ALA A 362 -8.03 -11.76 -35.27
C ALA A 362 -8.24 -10.23 -35.32
N PRO A 363 -9.47 -9.70 -35.54
CA PRO A 363 -9.73 -8.28 -35.76
C PRO A 363 -9.38 -7.31 -34.61
N ASN A 364 -8.75 -7.76 -33.52
CA ASN A 364 -8.37 -6.96 -32.35
C ASN A 364 -7.00 -7.32 -31.77
N SER A 365 -6.10 -7.93 -32.55
CA SER A 365 -4.77 -8.27 -32.06
C SER A 365 -3.89 -7.03 -31.83
N ILE A 366 -3.32 -6.95 -30.63
CA ILE A 366 -2.32 -5.94 -30.23
C ILE A 366 -1.17 -5.94 -31.26
N PRO A 367 -0.72 -4.78 -31.76
CA PRO A 367 0.41 -4.72 -32.68
C PRO A 367 1.66 -5.33 -32.01
N PHE A 368 2.13 -6.44 -32.56
CA PHE A 368 3.36 -7.09 -32.12
C PHE A 368 4.55 -6.16 -32.39
N PRO A 369 5.50 -5.99 -31.45
CA PRO A 369 6.72 -5.28 -31.73
C PRO A 369 7.44 -5.94 -32.91
N SER A 370 7.80 -5.14 -33.92
CA SER A 370 8.59 -5.59 -35.06
C SER A 370 10.02 -5.86 -34.61
N PHE A 371 10.32 -7.12 -34.30
CA PHE A 371 11.69 -7.57 -34.08
C PHE A 371 12.38 -7.81 -35.43
N PRO A 372 13.67 -7.44 -35.58
CA PRO A 372 14.45 -7.83 -36.74
C PRO A 372 14.47 -9.36 -36.82
N ILE A 373 13.98 -9.90 -37.93
CA ILE A 373 14.02 -11.33 -38.21
C ILE A 373 15.49 -11.64 -38.53
N ALA A 374 16.24 -12.10 -37.53
CA ALA A 374 17.53 -12.71 -37.82
C ALA A 374 17.26 -14.08 -38.44
N GLU A 375 17.79 -14.33 -39.64
CA GLU A 375 17.78 -15.63 -40.34
C GLU A 375 18.59 -16.72 -39.61
N ALA A 376 18.92 -16.51 -38.33
CA ALA A 376 19.68 -17.46 -37.55
C ALA A 376 18.85 -18.74 -37.33
N PRO A 377 19.42 -19.93 -37.56
CA PRO A 377 18.73 -21.18 -37.32
C PRO A 377 18.34 -21.30 -35.84
N LEU A 378 17.17 -21.86 -35.58
CA LEU A 378 16.71 -22.13 -34.23
C LEU A 378 17.63 -23.16 -33.55
N PRO A 379 17.76 -23.12 -32.21
CA PRO A 379 18.43 -24.17 -31.47
C PRO A 379 17.85 -25.55 -31.80
N ASP A 380 18.71 -26.57 -31.85
CA ASP A 380 18.30 -27.94 -32.15
C ASP A 380 17.17 -28.38 -31.21
N GLY A 381 16.15 -29.02 -31.78
CA GLY A 381 14.97 -29.47 -31.04
C GLY A 381 13.92 -28.40 -30.78
N LEU A 382 14.08 -27.14 -31.19
CA LEU A 382 13.05 -26.11 -31.07
C LEU A 382 12.37 -25.82 -32.42
N ILE A 383 11.31 -26.58 -32.73
CA ILE A 383 10.58 -26.51 -34.01
C ILE A 383 9.31 -25.67 -33.82
N LEU A 384 9.44 -24.33 -33.78
CA LEU A 384 8.36 -23.37 -33.44
C LEU A 384 7.29 -23.19 -34.54
N GLU A 385 6.84 -24.28 -35.14
CA GLU A 385 5.86 -24.29 -36.24
C GLU A 385 4.40 -24.22 -35.74
N LYS A 386 4.17 -24.54 -34.46
CA LYS A 386 2.83 -24.55 -33.86
C LYS A 386 2.45 -23.18 -33.31
N THR A 387 1.15 -22.94 -33.14
CA THR A 387 0.62 -21.67 -32.61
C THR A 387 1.03 -21.47 -31.16
N TYR A 388 0.86 -22.49 -30.33
CA TYR A 388 1.19 -22.45 -28.90
C TYR A 388 2.28 -23.46 -28.60
N ASN A 389 3.43 -22.99 -28.12
CA ASN A 389 4.60 -23.82 -27.84
C ASN A 389 4.89 -23.72 -26.35
N LEU A 390 4.59 -24.79 -25.61
CA LEU A 390 4.70 -24.82 -24.15
C LEU A 390 6.01 -25.49 -23.77
N ILE A 391 6.79 -24.82 -22.92
CA ILE A 391 8.07 -25.31 -22.45
C ILE A 391 8.01 -25.47 -20.94
N SER A 392 8.41 -26.64 -20.45
CA SER A 392 8.86 -26.79 -19.07
C SER A 392 10.37 -27.00 -19.00
N TYR A 393 11.01 -26.38 -18.01
CA TYR A 393 12.46 -26.47 -17.79
C TYR A 393 12.76 -27.17 -16.47
N LYS A 394 13.78 -28.03 -16.47
CA LYS A 394 14.35 -28.68 -15.28
C LYS A 394 15.85 -28.45 -15.27
N SER A 395 16.29 -27.63 -14.32
CA SER A 395 17.69 -27.21 -14.18
C SER A 395 18.58 -28.32 -13.65
N CYS A 396 19.90 -28.07 -13.51
CA CYS A 396 20.82 -29.00 -12.86
C CYS A 396 20.47 -29.33 -11.39
N ARG A 397 19.58 -28.54 -10.76
CA ARG A 397 19.11 -28.79 -9.39
C ARG A 397 17.80 -29.58 -9.33
N GLU A 398 17.21 -29.88 -10.48
CA GLU A 398 15.91 -30.52 -10.59
C GLU A 398 15.97 -31.67 -11.59
N SER A 399 15.53 -32.85 -11.18
CA SER A 399 15.40 -33.97 -12.11
C SER A 399 14.08 -33.90 -12.87
N LEU A 400 14.11 -34.18 -14.17
CA LEU A 400 12.88 -34.45 -14.90
C LEU A 400 12.27 -35.77 -14.39
N THR A 401 11.03 -35.71 -13.92
CA THR A 401 10.26 -36.85 -13.43
C THR A 401 8.98 -37.02 -14.24
N LEU A 402 8.34 -38.20 -14.17
CA LEU A 402 7.03 -38.41 -14.78
C LEU A 402 5.97 -37.43 -14.25
N TRP A 403 6.08 -36.99 -12.99
CA TRP A 403 5.19 -35.97 -12.43
C TRP A 403 5.35 -34.63 -13.13
N ALA A 404 6.58 -34.19 -13.40
CA ALA A 404 6.83 -32.97 -14.16
C ALA A 404 6.30 -33.07 -15.61
N VAL A 405 6.37 -34.26 -16.22
CA VAL A 405 5.76 -34.51 -17.54
C VAL A 405 4.24 -34.39 -17.47
N GLN A 406 3.60 -34.97 -16.45
CA GLN A 406 2.15 -34.86 -16.23
C GLN A 406 1.72 -33.43 -15.91
N GLU A 407 2.56 -32.67 -15.21
CA GLU A 407 2.32 -31.26 -14.93
C GLU A 407 2.30 -30.43 -16.22
N LEU A 408 3.26 -30.63 -17.13
CA LEU A 408 3.25 -30.00 -18.46
C LEU A 408 1.99 -30.34 -19.26
N ILE A 409 1.56 -31.60 -19.23
CA ILE A 409 0.28 -32.02 -19.85
C ILE A 409 -0.89 -31.31 -19.16
N GLY A 410 -0.84 -31.15 -17.84
CA GLY A 410 -1.76 -30.33 -17.05
C GLY A 410 -1.85 -28.91 -17.59
N TYR A 411 -0.72 -28.21 -17.76
CA TYR A 411 -0.66 -26.86 -18.33
C TYR A 411 -1.26 -26.80 -19.74
N TYR A 412 -0.92 -27.77 -20.60
CA TYR A 412 -1.51 -27.90 -21.93
C TYR A 412 -3.05 -28.02 -21.87
N THR A 413 -3.57 -28.89 -21.00
CA THR A 413 -5.02 -29.06 -20.87
C THR A 413 -5.72 -27.85 -20.26
N GLY A 414 -5.08 -27.17 -19.31
CA GLY A 414 -5.55 -25.93 -18.70
C GLY A 414 -5.64 -24.83 -19.75
N LEU A 415 -4.54 -24.56 -20.45
CA LEU A 415 -4.48 -23.56 -21.51
C LEU A 415 -5.53 -23.81 -22.60
N ARG A 416 -5.71 -25.05 -23.06
CA ARG A 416 -6.79 -25.38 -24.03
C ARG A 416 -8.18 -25.06 -23.50
N LYS A 417 -8.45 -25.24 -22.21
CA LYS A 417 -9.74 -24.91 -21.60
C LYS A 417 -9.92 -23.41 -21.45
N ASP A 418 -8.85 -22.69 -21.15
CA ASP A 418 -8.85 -21.24 -20.96
C ASP A 418 -9.03 -20.49 -22.27
N LEU A 419 -8.49 -21.02 -23.36
CA LEU A 419 -8.66 -20.47 -24.72
C LEU A 419 -10.05 -20.72 -25.32
N ARG A 420 -10.93 -21.52 -24.70
CA ARG A 420 -12.28 -21.82 -25.25
C ARG A 420 -13.08 -20.59 -25.68
N PRO A 421 -13.09 -19.47 -24.94
CA PRO A 421 -13.82 -18.27 -25.36
C PRO A 421 -13.36 -17.72 -26.72
N GLU A 422 -12.08 -17.89 -27.06
CA GLU A 422 -11.49 -17.44 -28.33
C GLU A 422 -11.86 -18.37 -29.50
N TYR A 423 -12.27 -19.61 -29.20
CA TYR A 423 -12.62 -20.64 -30.18
C TYR A 423 -14.11 -21.03 -30.09
N ALA A 424 -14.99 -20.03 -29.95
CA ALA A 424 -16.45 -20.22 -29.94
C ALA A 424 -16.94 -21.25 -28.91
N GLN A 425 -16.34 -21.24 -27.71
CA GLN A 425 -16.60 -22.18 -26.61
C GLN A 425 -16.17 -23.64 -26.86
N GLN A 426 -15.49 -23.91 -27.97
CA GLN A 426 -14.92 -25.22 -28.29
C GLN A 426 -13.48 -25.32 -27.81
N LEU A 427 -13.03 -26.54 -27.53
CA LEU A 427 -11.62 -26.78 -27.23
C LEU A 427 -10.78 -26.57 -28.51
N PRO A 428 -9.72 -25.75 -28.48
CA PRO A 428 -8.83 -25.59 -29.62
C PRO A 428 -8.25 -26.93 -30.07
N ASP A 429 -7.99 -27.10 -31.37
CA ASP A 429 -7.40 -28.34 -31.91
C ASP A 429 -6.03 -28.61 -31.28
N ALA A 430 -5.79 -29.86 -30.89
CA ALA A 430 -4.51 -30.30 -30.34
C ALA A 430 -3.33 -30.04 -31.29
N GLN A 431 -3.57 -30.04 -32.61
CA GLN A 431 -2.53 -29.79 -33.61
C GLN A 431 -1.94 -28.37 -33.59
N LEU A 432 -2.60 -27.43 -32.87
CA LEU A 432 -2.12 -26.07 -32.66
C LEU A 432 -1.04 -25.97 -31.57
N PHE A 433 -0.78 -27.06 -30.85
CA PHE A 433 0.10 -27.08 -29.68
C PHE A 433 1.34 -27.95 -29.93
N GLN A 434 2.48 -27.48 -29.46
CA GLN A 434 3.69 -28.29 -29.30
C GLN A 434 4.16 -28.21 -27.86
N LEU A 435 4.56 -29.36 -27.31
CA LEU A 435 5.07 -29.47 -25.95
C LEU A 435 6.57 -29.74 -25.99
N TYR A 436 7.30 -29.02 -25.16
CA TYR A 436 8.74 -29.14 -25.00
C TYR A 436 9.10 -29.32 -23.53
N ILE A 437 10.11 -30.14 -23.30
CA ILE A 437 10.77 -30.24 -22.01
C ILE A 437 12.25 -30.01 -22.23
N VAL A 438 12.80 -28.99 -21.59
CA VAL A 438 14.25 -28.77 -21.52
C VAL A 438 14.72 -29.31 -20.19
N THR A 439 15.66 -30.24 -20.21
CA THR A 439 16.24 -30.83 -18.99
C THR A 439 17.75 -30.77 -19.06
N THR A 440 18.39 -30.41 -17.95
CA THR A 440 19.85 -30.37 -17.94
C THR A 440 20.45 -31.77 -18.05
N HIS A 441 19.99 -32.71 -17.23
CA HIS A 441 20.49 -34.09 -17.21
C HIS A 441 19.62 -35.05 -18.01
N TYR A 442 20.24 -36.12 -18.52
CA TYR A 442 19.52 -37.21 -19.18
C TYR A 442 18.58 -37.92 -18.20
N PRO A 443 17.28 -38.03 -18.49
CA PRO A 443 16.28 -38.42 -17.50
C PRO A 443 16.05 -39.93 -17.48
N GLN A 444 17.07 -40.72 -17.07
CA GLN A 444 17.05 -42.20 -17.10
C GLN A 444 15.74 -42.82 -16.59
N ASN A 445 15.25 -42.37 -15.44
CA ASN A 445 14.03 -42.89 -14.82
C ASN A 445 12.76 -42.64 -15.65
N VAL A 446 12.70 -41.52 -16.38
CA VAL A 446 11.58 -41.22 -17.29
C VAL A 446 11.67 -42.07 -18.53
N VAL A 447 12.87 -42.27 -19.08
CA VAL A 447 13.10 -43.11 -20.26
C VAL A 447 12.65 -44.54 -20.03
N GLU A 448 13.03 -45.13 -18.88
CA GLU A 448 12.65 -46.51 -18.51
C GLU A 448 11.15 -46.72 -18.37
N GLN A 449 10.40 -45.65 -18.09
CA GLN A 449 8.95 -45.71 -17.83
C GLN A 449 8.11 -45.08 -18.95
N ALA A 450 8.75 -44.50 -19.97
CA ALA A 450 8.08 -43.87 -21.09
C ALA A 450 7.41 -44.92 -21.99
N GLN A 451 6.27 -44.56 -22.60
CA GLN A 451 5.64 -45.43 -23.61
C GLN A 451 6.50 -45.52 -24.87
N SER A 452 7.09 -44.39 -25.28
CA SER A 452 8.12 -44.37 -26.32
C SER A 452 9.13 -43.27 -26.03
N TRP A 453 10.40 -43.58 -26.21
CA TRP A 453 11.51 -42.64 -26.17
C TRP A 453 12.37 -42.87 -27.41
N GLN A 454 12.42 -41.89 -28.31
CA GLN A 454 13.08 -42.04 -29.60
C GLN A 454 14.12 -40.92 -29.78
N PRO A 455 15.40 -41.25 -30.05
CA PRO A 455 16.36 -40.24 -30.45
C PRO A 455 15.98 -39.65 -31.81
N THR A 456 16.34 -38.38 -32.02
CA THR A 456 16.30 -37.75 -33.35
C THR A 456 17.66 -37.85 -34.03
N ASP A 457 17.79 -37.26 -35.22
CA ASP A 457 19.07 -37.05 -35.91
C ASP A 457 19.97 -36.01 -35.20
N LYS A 458 19.43 -35.26 -34.24
CA LYS A 458 20.16 -34.25 -33.46
C LYS A 458 20.60 -34.81 -32.09
N PRO A 459 21.90 -34.72 -31.72
CA PRO A 459 22.37 -35.14 -30.41
C PRO A 459 21.67 -34.40 -29.27
N GLY A 460 21.23 -35.12 -28.25
CA GLY A 460 20.55 -34.55 -27.09
C GLY A 460 19.08 -34.16 -27.33
N VAL A 461 18.51 -34.45 -28.51
CA VAL A 461 17.10 -34.19 -28.82
C VAL A 461 16.36 -35.52 -29.00
N TYR A 462 15.27 -35.66 -28.25
CA TYR A 462 14.48 -36.88 -28.18
C TYR A 462 13.00 -36.59 -28.34
N TRP A 463 12.26 -37.57 -28.85
CA TRP A 463 10.82 -37.60 -28.81
C TRP A 463 10.36 -38.51 -27.67
N LEU A 464 9.57 -37.95 -26.77
CA LEU A 464 8.84 -38.66 -25.74
C LEU A 464 7.38 -38.77 -26.16
N TYR A 465 6.88 -40.01 -26.30
CA TYR A 465 5.45 -40.25 -26.45
C TYR A 465 4.86 -40.70 -25.12
N THR A 466 3.85 -39.98 -24.64
CA THR A 466 3.12 -40.36 -23.42
C THR A 466 1.73 -39.74 -23.42
N SER A 467 0.75 -40.44 -22.85
CA SER A 467 -0.65 -39.97 -22.74
C SER A 467 -1.26 -39.48 -24.07
N GLY A 468 -0.84 -40.06 -25.19
CA GLY A 468 -1.32 -39.67 -26.52
C GLY A 468 -0.69 -38.40 -27.09
N LEU A 469 0.35 -37.85 -26.46
CA LEU A 469 1.02 -36.61 -26.85
C LEU A 469 2.49 -36.88 -27.16
N TRP A 470 2.97 -36.24 -28.22
CA TRP A 470 4.39 -36.15 -28.53
C TRP A 470 4.98 -34.92 -27.87
N ILE A 471 6.03 -35.13 -27.07
CA ILE A 471 6.75 -34.09 -26.35
C ILE A 471 8.20 -34.13 -26.82
N GLN A 472 8.73 -32.99 -27.26
CA GLN A 472 10.13 -32.88 -27.65
C GLN A 472 10.97 -32.61 -26.41
N VAL A 473 11.91 -33.51 -26.11
CA VAL A 473 12.79 -33.41 -24.95
C VAL A 473 14.19 -33.01 -25.39
N ILE A 474 14.69 -31.92 -24.83
CA ILE A 474 16.00 -31.35 -25.12
C ILE A 474 16.87 -31.55 -23.87
N VAL A 475 17.91 -32.36 -24.00
CA VAL A 475 18.86 -32.68 -22.93
C VAL A 475 20.12 -31.82 -23.12
N THR A 476 20.23 -30.72 -22.38
CA THR A 476 21.28 -29.71 -22.65
C THR A 476 22.70 -30.25 -22.43
N SER A 477 22.89 -31.16 -21.47
CA SER A 477 24.17 -31.87 -21.28
C SER A 477 24.59 -32.73 -22.48
N GLN A 478 23.69 -33.06 -23.42
CA GLN A 478 23.96 -33.89 -24.60
C GLN A 478 23.88 -33.14 -25.95
N ILE A 479 23.38 -31.90 -25.96
CA ILE A 479 23.31 -31.03 -27.15
C ILE A 479 24.69 -30.78 -27.77
N ALA A 480 24.78 -30.70 -29.09
CA ALA A 480 26.05 -30.43 -29.78
C ALA A 480 26.59 -28.99 -29.53
N LEU A 481 27.92 -28.85 -29.55
CA LEU A 481 28.63 -27.57 -29.47
C LEU A 481 28.61 -26.84 -30.82
N GLU A 482 27.44 -26.32 -31.17
CA GLU A 482 27.22 -25.56 -32.41
C GLU A 482 26.73 -24.14 -32.10
N PRO A 483 27.07 -23.11 -32.92
CA PRO A 483 26.69 -21.73 -32.64
C PRO A 483 25.19 -21.50 -32.43
N HIS A 484 24.32 -22.18 -33.18
CA HIS A 484 22.87 -22.07 -33.03
C HIS A 484 22.33 -22.71 -31.75
N ASN A 485 23.11 -23.62 -31.15
CA ASN A 485 22.81 -24.24 -29.86
C ASN A 485 23.38 -23.44 -28.67
N ALA A 486 23.93 -22.25 -28.87
CA ALA A 486 24.59 -21.49 -27.81
C ALA A 486 23.70 -21.28 -26.58
N ILE A 487 22.40 -21.01 -26.77
CA ILE A 487 21.46 -20.82 -25.67
C ILE A 487 21.23 -22.12 -24.86
N TRP A 488 21.19 -23.28 -25.51
CA TRP A 488 21.13 -24.59 -24.84
C TRP A 488 22.41 -24.90 -24.08
N ASN A 489 23.55 -24.56 -24.67
CA ASN A 489 24.85 -24.76 -24.04
C ASN A 489 25.04 -23.89 -22.78
N LEU A 490 24.43 -22.69 -22.71
CA LEU A 490 24.37 -21.88 -21.48
C LEU A 490 23.55 -22.52 -20.35
N LEU A 491 22.54 -23.33 -20.69
CA LEU A 491 21.67 -24.05 -19.74
C LEU A 491 22.19 -25.45 -19.38
N SER A 492 23.42 -25.77 -19.77
CA SER A 492 24.12 -26.99 -19.40
C SER A 492 24.73 -26.87 -18.00
N ASP A 493 24.95 -28.01 -17.34
CA ASP A 493 25.76 -28.14 -16.12
C ASP A 493 27.26 -28.38 -16.41
N ILE A 494 27.61 -28.66 -17.67
CA ILE A 494 28.98 -28.92 -18.14
C ILE A 494 29.69 -27.59 -18.44
N LYS A 495 30.77 -27.30 -17.72
CA LYS A 495 31.53 -26.05 -17.79
C LYS A 495 31.98 -25.69 -19.22
N GLU A 496 32.49 -26.66 -19.97
CA GLU A 496 33.00 -26.47 -21.33
C GLU A 496 31.89 -26.02 -22.28
N LYS A 497 30.66 -26.52 -22.08
CA LYS A 497 29.50 -26.12 -22.88
C LYS A 497 29.07 -24.69 -22.55
N VAL A 498 29.02 -24.34 -21.27
CA VAL A 498 28.69 -22.98 -20.84
C VAL A 498 29.72 -21.98 -21.39
N GLN A 499 31.01 -22.33 -21.31
CA GLN A 499 32.08 -21.51 -21.88
C GLN A 499 31.93 -21.32 -23.40
N PHE A 500 31.55 -22.37 -24.13
CA PHE A 500 31.26 -22.26 -25.55
C PHE A 500 30.04 -21.36 -25.81
N GLY A 501 28.93 -21.55 -25.09
CA GLY A 501 27.72 -20.73 -25.26
C GLY A 501 27.97 -19.23 -25.05
N LEU A 502 28.81 -18.88 -24.07
CA LEU A 502 29.20 -17.49 -23.77
C LEU A 502 29.97 -16.80 -24.90
N GLN A 503 30.53 -17.54 -25.87
CA GLN A 503 31.24 -16.97 -27.03
C GLN A 503 30.29 -16.48 -28.12
N TYR A 504 29.07 -17.03 -28.18
CA TYR A 504 28.13 -16.80 -29.29
C TYR A 504 26.88 -16.04 -28.87
N VAL A 505 26.51 -16.05 -27.58
CA VAL A 505 25.42 -15.22 -27.07
C VAL A 505 25.95 -13.82 -26.79
N ASN A 506 25.66 -12.90 -27.71
CA ASN A 506 26.00 -11.48 -27.59
C ASN A 506 24.77 -10.68 -27.12
N GLY A 507 24.95 -9.86 -26.08
CA GLY A 507 23.91 -8.99 -25.53
C GLY A 507 24.27 -8.49 -24.13
N ASP A 508 23.72 -7.35 -23.72
CA ASP A 508 23.89 -6.80 -22.38
C ASP A 508 22.90 -7.47 -21.40
N PHE A 509 23.14 -8.77 -21.15
CA PHE A 509 22.35 -9.58 -20.23
C PHE A 509 23.13 -9.75 -18.91
N PRO A 510 22.67 -9.16 -17.79
CA PRO A 510 23.32 -9.31 -16.49
C PRO A 510 23.51 -10.76 -16.04
N GLU A 511 22.67 -11.68 -16.54
CA GLU A 511 22.68 -13.11 -16.26
C GLU A 511 23.95 -13.79 -16.80
N LEU A 512 24.54 -13.29 -17.89
CA LEU A 512 25.78 -13.87 -18.44
C LEU A 512 26.96 -13.68 -17.48
N GLU A 513 27.03 -12.54 -16.79
CA GLU A 513 28.03 -12.30 -15.74
C GLU A 513 27.81 -13.19 -14.51
N GLN A 514 26.55 -13.50 -14.18
CA GLN A 514 26.24 -14.45 -13.11
C GLN A 514 26.70 -15.87 -13.46
N LEU A 515 26.48 -16.31 -14.71
CA LEU A 515 26.97 -17.60 -15.20
C LEU A 515 28.50 -17.69 -15.18
N ARG A 516 29.20 -16.63 -15.63
CA ARG A 516 30.67 -16.55 -15.55
C ARG A 516 31.17 -16.75 -14.12
N LYS A 517 30.57 -16.05 -13.16
CA LYS A 517 30.89 -16.21 -11.73
C LYS A 517 30.59 -17.60 -11.21
N TYR A 518 29.43 -18.17 -11.56
CA TYR A 518 29.02 -19.49 -11.08
C TYR A 518 29.96 -20.61 -11.54
N TYR A 519 30.39 -20.58 -12.81
CA TYR A 519 31.27 -21.59 -13.39
C TYR A 519 32.78 -21.26 -13.27
N GLN A 520 33.13 -20.12 -12.68
CA GLN A 520 34.50 -19.63 -12.56
C GLN A 520 35.19 -19.56 -13.94
N LEU A 521 34.57 -18.80 -14.86
CA LEU A 521 34.98 -18.60 -16.25
C LEU A 521 35.53 -17.20 -16.51
#